data_AF-A0A1G1Z6E9-F1
#
_entry.id   AF-A0A1G1Z6E9-F1
#
_cell.length_a   1.000
_cell.length_b   1.000
_cell.length_c   1.000
_cell.angle_alpha   90.00
_cell.angle_beta   90.00
_cell.angle_gamma   90.00
#
_symmetry.space_group_name_H-M   'P 1'
#
loop_
_entity.id
_entity.type
_entity.pdbx_description
1 polymer ?
#
loop_
_entity_poly.entity_id
_entity_poly.type
_entity_poly.pdbx_seq_one_letter_code
_entity_poly.pdbx_strand_id
1 'polypeptide(L)'
;MDKSLILETLKKRCKEKIKELENGIEEAKNSAKQAPSFMESASDTTRQQYRYTVQSLEEQREKALRELDELEKIIDFEIFTLTDKNVVKSYCILPAGGGEIIEKVTVVTNNTPVAKNLNGKGKGDTVIIGDREFKIEKTL
;
A
#
# COMPACT_ATOMS: atom_id res chain seq x y z
N MET A 1 -19.80 6.92 4.58
CA MET A 1 -18.44 6.39 4.42
C MET A 1 -18.42 5.10 5.18
N ASP A 2 -18.29 3.99 4.47
CA ASP A 2 -18.31 2.67 5.09
C ASP A 2 -16.88 2.23 5.38
N LYS A 3 -16.52 2.19 6.67
CA LYS A 3 -15.18 1.76 7.10
C LYS A 3 -14.89 0.33 6.65
N SER A 4 -15.91 -0.55 6.66
CA SER A 4 -15.76 -1.94 6.21
C SER A 4 -15.33 -1.97 4.75
N LEU A 5 -16.00 -1.19 3.90
CA LEU A 5 -15.73 -1.16 2.47
C LEU A 5 -14.29 -0.72 2.15
N ILE A 6 -13.76 0.28 2.85
CA ILE A 6 -12.37 0.72 2.66
C ILE A 6 -11.40 -0.41 2.98
N LEU A 7 -11.57 -1.05 4.14
CA LEU A 7 -10.69 -2.12 4.59
C LEU A 7 -10.80 -3.36 3.70
N GLU A 8 -12.00 -3.74 3.29
CA GLU A 8 -12.25 -4.85 2.36
C GLU A 8 -11.62 -4.57 0.98
N THR A 9 -11.72 -3.33 0.49
CA THR A 9 -11.11 -2.93 -0.78
C THR A 9 -9.58 -3.02 -0.72
N LEU A 10 -8.96 -2.55 0.37
CA LEU A 10 -7.51 -2.65 0.57
C LEU A 10 -7.06 -4.11 0.66
N LYS A 11 -7.77 -4.93 1.46
CA LYS A 11 -7.49 -6.38 1.57
C LYS A 11 -7.59 -7.07 0.21
N LYS A 12 -8.64 -6.75 -0.57
CA LYS A 12 -8.83 -7.31 -1.90
C LYS A 12 -7.68 -6.94 -2.85
N ARG A 13 -7.30 -5.67 -2.91
CA ARG A 13 -6.17 -5.20 -3.73
C ARG A 13 -4.85 -5.83 -3.32
N CYS A 14 -4.60 -5.98 -2.03
CA CYS A 14 -3.40 -6.64 -1.52
C CYS A 14 -3.37 -8.12 -1.93
N LYS A 15 -4.51 -8.83 -1.85
CA LYS A 15 -4.64 -10.22 -2.33
C LYS A 15 -4.44 -10.35 -3.84
N GLU A 16 -4.98 -9.42 -4.63
CA GLU A 16 -4.76 -9.36 -6.07
C GLU A 16 -3.27 -9.17 -6.41
N LYS A 17 -2.60 -8.22 -5.74
CA LYS A 17 -1.16 -7.98 -5.90
C LYS A 17 -0.31 -9.19 -5.52
N ILE A 18 -0.64 -9.90 -4.43
CA ILE A 18 0.06 -11.13 -4.04
C ILE A 18 -0.06 -12.18 -5.15
N LYS A 19 -1.26 -12.35 -5.70
CA LYS A 19 -1.50 -13.30 -6.79
C LYS A 19 -0.72 -12.94 -8.06
N GLU A 20 -0.64 -11.66 -8.42
CA GLU A 20 0.17 -11.19 -9.55
C GLU A 20 1.66 -11.48 -9.35
N LEU A 21 2.18 -11.23 -8.14
CA LEU A 21 3.56 -11.54 -7.80
C LEU A 21 3.84 -13.05 -7.84
N GLU A 22 2.92 -13.88 -7.38
CA GLU A 22 3.02 -15.35 -7.47
C GLU A 22 3.11 -15.84 -8.91
N ASN A 23 2.24 -15.32 -9.79
CA ASN A 23 2.30 -15.62 -11.22
C ASN A 23 3.64 -15.20 -11.83
N GLY A 24 4.11 -13.98 -11.53
CA GLY A 24 5.39 -13.48 -12.03
C GLY A 24 6.60 -14.30 -11.54
N ILE A 25 6.56 -14.81 -10.30
CA ILE A 25 7.59 -15.71 -9.77
C ILE A 25 7.60 -17.02 -10.54
N GLU A 26 6.42 -17.61 -10.81
CA GLU A 26 6.31 -18.86 -11.57
C GLU A 26 6.83 -18.70 -13.00
N GLU A 27 6.42 -17.63 -13.68
CA GLU A 27 6.89 -17.27 -15.01
C GLU A 27 8.42 -17.12 -15.05
N ALA A 28 8.99 -16.32 -14.13
CA ALA A 28 10.44 -16.09 -14.07
C ALA A 28 11.22 -17.39 -13.73
N LYS A 29 10.68 -18.26 -12.88
CA LYS A 29 11.26 -19.59 -12.60
C LYS A 29 11.25 -20.48 -13.83
N ASN A 30 10.18 -20.45 -14.62
CA ASN A 30 10.08 -21.21 -15.86
C ASN A 30 11.06 -20.68 -16.92
N SER A 31 11.18 -19.37 -17.09
CA SER A 31 12.17 -18.77 -17.98
C SER A 31 13.62 -19.08 -17.56
N ALA A 32 13.92 -19.08 -16.26
CA ALA A 32 15.25 -19.47 -15.75
C ALA A 32 15.61 -20.93 -16.07
N LYS A 33 14.62 -21.83 -16.09
CA LYS A 33 14.82 -23.24 -16.44
C LYS A 33 15.08 -23.43 -17.94
N GLN A 34 14.39 -22.66 -18.78
CA GLN A 34 14.49 -22.72 -20.24
C GLN A 34 15.71 -21.94 -20.79
N ALA A 35 16.26 -20.99 -20.03
CA ALA A 35 17.44 -20.25 -20.43
C ALA A 35 18.68 -21.17 -20.57
N PRO A 36 19.55 -20.93 -21.57
CA PRO A 36 20.77 -21.71 -21.77
C PRO A 36 21.64 -21.74 -20.53
N SER A 37 22.32 -22.87 -20.31
CA SER A 37 23.26 -22.95 -19.20
C SER A 37 24.60 -22.31 -19.57
N PHE A 38 25.41 -21.94 -18.57
CA PHE A 38 26.77 -21.41 -18.77
C PHE A 38 27.67 -22.31 -19.64
N MET A 39 27.36 -23.60 -19.81
CA MET A 39 28.11 -24.50 -20.71
C MET A 39 27.75 -24.32 -22.19
N GLU A 40 26.61 -23.70 -22.52
CA GLU A 40 26.15 -23.48 -23.90
C GLU A 40 26.62 -22.12 -24.46
N SER A 41 26.91 -21.14 -23.58
CA SER A 41 27.47 -19.86 -23.98
C SER A 41 28.17 -19.19 -22.79
N ALA A 42 29.49 -19.07 -22.86
CA ALA A 42 30.36 -18.60 -21.76
C ALA A 42 30.08 -17.14 -21.31
N SER A 43 29.23 -16.42 -22.03
CA SER A 43 28.84 -15.04 -21.74
C SER A 43 27.34 -14.88 -21.42
N ASP A 44 26.57 -15.98 -21.33
CA ASP A 44 25.12 -15.91 -21.11
C ASP A 44 24.76 -15.79 -19.62
N THR A 45 24.47 -14.56 -19.20
CA THR A 45 24.02 -14.23 -17.84
C THR A 45 22.51 -14.31 -17.66
N THR A 46 21.75 -14.74 -18.68
CA THR A 46 20.28 -14.68 -18.70
C THR A 46 19.66 -15.47 -17.55
N ARG A 47 20.19 -16.67 -17.26
CA ARG A 47 19.74 -17.48 -16.12
C ARG A 47 19.98 -16.78 -14.78
N GLN A 48 21.08 -16.04 -14.64
CA GLN A 48 21.39 -15.28 -13.43
C GLN A 48 20.46 -14.08 -13.28
N GLN A 49 20.15 -13.37 -14.37
CA GLN A 49 19.17 -12.28 -14.37
C GLN A 49 17.78 -12.77 -13.92
N TYR A 50 17.30 -13.90 -14.45
CA TYR A 50 16.02 -14.45 -14.00
C TYR A 50 16.02 -14.85 -12.52
N ARG A 51 17.15 -15.33 -11.97
CA ARG A 51 17.27 -15.60 -10.54
C ARG A 51 17.15 -14.33 -9.69
N TYR A 52 17.77 -13.23 -10.11
CA TYR A 52 17.61 -11.94 -9.42
C TYR A 52 16.19 -11.40 -9.52
N THR A 53 15.54 -11.56 -10.68
CA THR A 53 14.12 -11.21 -10.83
C THR A 53 13.24 -12.01 -9.88
N VAL A 54 13.44 -13.34 -9.81
CA VAL A 54 12.70 -14.20 -8.86
C VAL A 54 12.90 -13.73 -7.42
N GLN A 55 14.14 -13.48 -7.02
CA GLN A 55 14.44 -13.00 -5.66
C GLN A 55 13.71 -11.68 -5.37
N SER A 56 13.78 -10.70 -6.29
CA SER A 56 13.11 -9.41 -6.11
C SER A 56 11.59 -9.54 -6.01
N LEU A 57 10.99 -10.44 -6.80
CA LEU A 57 9.54 -10.70 -6.74
C LEU A 57 9.16 -11.40 -5.43
N GLU A 58 9.98 -12.33 -4.93
CA GLU A 58 9.77 -13.00 -3.64
C GLU A 58 9.83 -12.00 -2.47
N GLU A 59 10.80 -11.08 -2.47
CA GLU A 59 10.91 -9.99 -1.47
C GLU A 59 9.67 -9.07 -1.51
N GLN A 60 9.20 -8.71 -2.70
CA GLN A 60 7.98 -7.91 -2.87
C GLN A 60 6.73 -8.66 -2.39
N ARG A 61 6.65 -9.96 -2.65
CA ARG A 61 5.54 -10.82 -2.19
C ARG A 61 5.52 -10.91 -0.67
N GLU A 62 6.68 -11.10 -0.05
CA GLU A 62 6.78 -11.14 1.41
C GLU A 62 6.33 -9.82 2.04
N LYS A 63 6.73 -8.69 1.46
CA LYS A 63 6.26 -7.38 1.92
C LYS A 63 4.74 -7.24 1.80
N ALA A 64 4.16 -7.65 0.67
CA ALA A 64 2.70 -7.61 0.47
C ALA A 64 1.96 -8.52 1.45
N LEU A 65 2.51 -9.70 1.78
CA LEU A 65 1.93 -10.59 2.79
C LEU A 65 1.92 -9.96 4.19
N ARG A 66 3.01 -9.28 4.56
CA ARG A 66 3.07 -8.54 5.84
C ARG A 66 2.07 -7.39 5.87
N GLU A 67 1.95 -6.64 4.78
CA GLU A 67 0.94 -5.57 4.64
C GLU A 67 -0.50 -6.13 4.79
N LEU A 68 -0.79 -7.29 4.17
CA LEU A 68 -2.10 -7.94 4.31
C LEU A 68 -2.37 -8.38 5.75
N ASP A 69 -1.39 -9.00 6.41
CA ASP A 69 -1.50 -9.44 7.80
C ASP A 69 -1.74 -8.25 8.76
N GLU A 70 -1.06 -7.12 8.54
CA GLU A 70 -1.32 -5.88 9.29
C GLU A 70 -2.75 -5.37 9.06
N LEU A 71 -3.25 -5.39 7.82
CA LEU A 71 -4.63 -4.99 7.49
C LEU A 71 -5.67 -5.94 8.09
N GLU A 72 -5.38 -7.25 8.17
CA GLU A 72 -6.27 -8.25 8.75
C GLU A 72 -6.44 -8.09 10.27
N LYS A 73 -5.43 -7.55 10.95
CA LYS A 73 -5.45 -7.25 12.39
C LYS A 73 -6.22 -5.98 12.76
N ILE A 74 -6.63 -5.16 11.79
CA ILE A 74 -7.36 -3.92 12.04
C ILE A 74 -8.80 -4.24 12.41
N ILE A 75 -9.18 -3.86 13.63
CA ILE A 75 -10.54 -4.02 14.17
C ILE A 75 -11.35 -2.73 13.97
N ASP A 76 -10.71 -1.58 14.16
CA ASP A 76 -11.31 -0.25 13.98
C ASP A 76 -10.24 0.76 13.57
N PHE A 77 -10.65 1.83 12.91
CA PHE A 77 -9.78 2.93 12.49
C PHE A 77 -10.59 4.22 12.31
N GLU A 78 -9.93 5.36 12.44
CA GLU A 78 -10.60 6.66 12.31
C GLU A 78 -10.52 7.22 10.89
N ILE A 79 -11.61 7.86 10.45
CA ILE A 79 -11.66 8.66 9.24
C ILE A 79 -11.76 10.14 9.63
N PHE A 80 -10.75 10.91 9.24
CA PHE A 80 -10.68 12.35 9.44
C PHE A 80 -11.25 13.07 8.23
N THR A 81 -12.27 13.89 8.44
CA THR A 81 -12.80 14.80 7.41
C THR A 81 -12.36 16.22 7.70
N LEU A 82 -11.63 16.78 6.76
CA LEU A 82 -10.98 18.08 6.82
C LEU A 82 -11.64 19.02 5.83
N THR A 83 -11.92 20.24 6.26
CA THR A 83 -12.57 21.26 5.44
C THR A 83 -11.75 22.55 5.47
N ASP A 84 -11.44 23.07 4.28
CA ASP A 84 -10.85 24.40 4.07
C ASP A 84 -11.73 25.17 3.09
N LYS A 85 -12.49 26.15 3.60
CA LYS A 85 -13.47 26.96 2.85
C LYS A 85 -14.48 26.09 2.08
N ASN A 86 -14.14 25.70 0.85
CA ASN A 86 -14.97 24.89 -0.05
C ASN A 86 -14.34 23.53 -0.42
N VAL A 87 -13.15 23.20 0.11
CA VAL A 87 -12.43 21.96 -0.17
C VAL A 87 -12.61 21.00 1.00
N VAL A 88 -13.28 19.88 0.74
CA VAL A 88 -13.41 18.78 1.70
C VAL A 88 -12.45 17.67 1.30
N LYS A 89 -11.59 17.24 2.23
CA LYS A 89 -10.69 16.09 2.08
C LYS A 89 -10.91 15.12 3.21
N SER A 90 -10.94 13.83 2.90
CA SER A 90 -11.03 12.78 3.90
C SER A 90 -9.79 11.91 3.88
N TYR A 91 -9.27 11.59 5.07
CA TYR A 91 -8.11 10.75 5.26
C TYR A 91 -8.43 9.64 6.26
N CYS A 92 -7.87 8.45 6.05
CA CYS A 92 -7.80 7.44 7.09
C CYS A 92 -6.35 7.03 7.31
N ILE A 93 -6.00 6.78 8.57
CA ILE A 93 -4.65 6.42 8.96
C ILE A 93 -4.64 4.92 9.24
N LEU A 94 -3.84 4.18 8.48
CA LEU A 94 -3.68 2.72 8.61
C LEU A 94 -2.20 2.35 8.69
N PRO A 95 -1.83 1.20 9.29
CA PRO A 95 -0.45 0.72 9.29
C PRO A 95 0.08 0.42 7.88
N ALA A 96 -0.79 -0.03 6.96
CA ALA A 96 -0.47 -0.40 5.59
C ALA A 96 -1.48 0.16 4.57
N GLY A 97 -1.14 0.14 3.27
CA GLY A 97 -2.03 0.61 2.18
C GLY A 97 -1.94 2.10 1.83
N GLY A 98 -0.84 2.78 2.21
CA GLY A 98 -0.68 4.21 1.99
C GLY A 98 -0.64 4.61 0.51
N GLY A 99 -1.29 5.74 0.19
CA GLY A 99 -1.31 6.34 -1.15
C GLY A 99 -2.54 6.00 -1.98
N GLU A 100 -3.41 5.12 -1.50
CA GLU A 100 -4.64 4.74 -2.18
C GLU A 100 -5.79 5.73 -1.89
N ILE A 101 -6.63 5.97 -2.90
CA ILE A 101 -7.88 6.71 -2.73
C ILE A 101 -9.04 5.75 -2.92
N ILE A 102 -9.87 5.61 -1.88
CA ILE A 102 -11.05 4.74 -1.87
C ILE A 102 -12.24 5.58 -1.40
N GLU A 103 -13.29 5.66 -2.21
CA GLU A 103 -14.48 6.47 -1.90
C GLU A 103 -14.18 7.94 -1.50
N LYS A 104 -13.20 8.57 -2.15
CA LYS A 104 -12.70 9.93 -1.83
C LYS A 104 -11.98 10.05 -0.47
N VAL A 105 -11.77 8.94 0.22
CA VAL A 105 -10.90 8.85 1.40
C VAL A 105 -9.50 8.47 0.94
N THR A 106 -8.51 9.28 1.33
CA THR A 106 -7.11 9.01 1.07
C THR A 106 -6.54 8.18 2.22
N VAL A 107 -6.07 6.98 1.92
CA VAL A 107 -5.40 6.11 2.87
C VAL A 107 -3.97 6.59 3.04
N VAL A 108 -3.56 6.87 4.28
CA VAL A 108 -2.20 7.29 4.61
C VAL A 108 -1.62 6.38 5.68
N THR A 109 -0.31 6.18 5.65
CA THR A 109 0.38 5.41 6.69
C THR A 109 0.83 6.29 7.85
N ASN A 110 1.01 5.68 9.02
CA ASN A 110 1.46 6.33 10.26
C ASN A 110 2.72 7.19 10.11
N ASN A 111 3.59 6.87 9.14
CA ASN A 111 4.86 7.56 8.93
C ASN A 111 4.75 8.79 8.02
N THR A 112 3.58 9.08 7.45
CA THR A 112 3.38 10.23 6.57
C THR A 112 3.29 11.55 7.36
N PRO A 113 3.71 12.69 6.78
CA PRO A 113 3.53 14.01 7.40
C PRO A 113 2.06 14.31 7.73
N VAL A 114 1.15 13.87 6.86
CA VAL A 114 -0.30 14.01 7.06
C VAL A 114 -0.76 13.25 8.30
N ALA A 115 -0.36 11.98 8.45
CA ALA A 115 -0.71 11.20 9.63
C ALA A 115 -0.16 11.82 10.91
N LYS A 116 1.09 12.32 10.90
CA LYS A 116 1.68 13.01 12.07
C LYS A 116 0.91 14.26 12.48
N ASN A 117 0.41 15.04 11.51
CA ASN A 117 -0.34 16.26 11.79
C ASN A 117 -1.78 15.99 12.26
N LEU A 118 -2.34 14.82 11.91
CA LEU A 118 -3.66 14.38 12.33
C LEU A 118 -3.65 13.60 13.65
N ASN A 119 -2.54 12.97 14.00
CA ASN A 119 -2.46 12.12 15.17
C ASN A 119 -2.71 12.91 16.46
N GLY A 120 -3.66 12.45 17.28
CA GLY A 120 -4.08 13.12 18.51
C GLY A 120 -4.93 14.39 18.31
N LYS A 121 -5.38 14.68 17.07
CA LYS A 121 -6.27 15.80 16.77
C LYS A 121 -7.73 15.37 16.71
N GLY A 122 -8.60 16.23 17.21
CA GLY A 122 -10.04 15.98 17.30
C GLY A 122 -10.86 16.94 16.45
N LYS A 123 -12.18 16.72 16.46
CA LYS A 123 -13.14 17.64 15.84
C LYS A 123 -12.96 19.06 16.39
N GLY A 124 -12.86 20.03 15.48
CA GLY A 124 -12.68 21.45 15.80
C GLY A 124 -11.24 21.94 15.72
N ASP A 125 -10.27 21.03 15.77
CA ASP A 125 -8.86 21.37 15.63
C ASP A 125 -8.52 21.79 14.21
N THR A 126 -7.48 22.63 14.11
CA THR A 126 -6.91 23.04 12.84
C THR A 126 -5.57 22.36 12.61
N VAL A 127 -5.36 21.88 11.39
CA VAL A 127 -4.16 21.15 10.97
C VAL A 127 -3.62 21.72 9.67
N ILE A 128 -2.30 21.75 9.54
CA ILE A 128 -1.64 22.22 8.33
C ILE A 128 -1.24 20.99 7.51
N ILE A 129 -1.68 20.93 6.25
CA ILE A 129 -1.29 19.88 5.30
C ILE A 129 -0.70 20.56 4.06
N GLY A 130 0.61 20.41 3.86
CA GLY A 130 1.36 21.20 2.88
C GLY A 130 1.35 22.67 3.29
N ASP A 131 0.94 23.55 2.38
CA ASP A 131 0.86 25.00 2.62
C ASP A 131 -0.55 25.50 2.97
N ARG A 132 -1.48 24.58 3.29
CA ARG A 132 -2.89 24.90 3.56
C ARG A 132 -3.32 24.46 4.94
N GLU A 133 -4.16 25.30 5.53
CA GLU A 133 -4.75 25.10 6.84
C GLU A 133 -6.16 24.52 6.67
N PHE A 134 -6.42 23.40 7.35
CA PHE A 134 -7.69 22.67 7.30
C PHE A 134 -8.28 22.53 8.70
N LYS A 135 -9.59 22.64 8.82
CA LYS A 135 -10.31 22.36 10.07
C LYS A 135 -10.86 20.94 10.06
N ILE A 136 -10.69 20.21 11.16
CA ILE A 136 -11.28 18.88 11.32
C ILE A 136 -12.77 19.03 11.63
N GLU A 137 -13.62 18.67 10.68
CA GLU A 137 -15.06 18.79 10.80
C GLU A 137 -15.69 17.56 11.48
N LYS A 138 -15.12 16.38 11.20
CA LYS A 138 -15.62 15.11 11.71
C LYS A 138 -14.51 14.07 11.82
N THR A 139 -14.53 13.34 12.93
CA THR A 139 -13.81 12.07 13.10
C THR A 139 -14.87 10.98 13.15
N LEU A 140 -14.77 10.01 12.26
CA LEU A 140 -15.71 8.88 12.13
C LEU A 140 -15.04 7.58 12.50
#